data_AF-A0A2N2IQE0-F1
#
_entry.id   AF-A0A2N2IQE0-F1
#
_cell.length_a   1.000
_cell.length_b   1.000
_cell.length_c   1.000
_cell.angle_alpha   90.00
_cell.angle_beta   90.00
_cell.angle_gamma   90.00
#
_symmetry.space_group_name_H-M   'P 1'
#
loop_
_entity.id
_entity.type
_entity.pdbx_description
1 polymer ?
#
loop_
_entity_poly.entity_id
_entity_poly.type
_entity_poly.pdbx_seq_one_letter_code
_entity_poly.pdbx_strand_id
1 'polypeptide(L)'
;MRTTTFLTACFASLLFLGCAADLAKEEVQGGEVSVELAQGLTVLDLQPDFSFTVRFVQGQDVIFMQAIRGRETPAEYQNDPSVPKYEIDARITDKEGRMMYVRRGGDDFVDPTWEDDLVFSESLPPAAVSNRKLFEMVTAATKVLDAELARTAGVEAMASVLPEIGALRDFGRSAPQALEASDRAVAAHVNTYGLI
;
A
#
# COMPACT_ATOMS: atom_id res chain seq x y z
N MET A 1 46.03 49.21 -30.92
CA MET A 1 46.69 48.36 -31.93
C MET A 1 48.09 48.01 -31.44
N ARG A 2 48.35 46.74 -31.14
CA ARG A 2 49.66 46.06 -31.00
C ARG A 2 49.35 44.59 -30.65
N THR A 3 49.22 43.74 -31.68
CA THR A 3 50.22 42.78 -32.19
C THR A 3 50.33 41.52 -31.34
N THR A 4 49.94 40.42 -31.98
CA THR A 4 49.91 39.01 -31.58
C THR A 4 51.30 38.33 -31.56
N THR A 5 51.29 37.09 -31.04
CA THR A 5 52.17 35.93 -31.38
C THR A 5 53.58 35.95 -30.74
N PHE A 6 54.15 34.89 -30.15
CA PHE A 6 54.27 33.47 -30.53
C PHE A 6 54.65 32.53 -29.35
N LEU A 7 54.29 31.24 -29.46
CA LEU A 7 54.77 30.09 -28.66
C LEU A 7 56.29 29.85 -28.80
N THR A 8 56.96 29.29 -27.77
CA THR A 8 58.05 28.30 -27.95
C THR A 8 58.14 27.36 -26.75
N ALA A 9 58.28 26.07 -27.05
CA ALA A 9 58.26 24.91 -26.16
C ALA A 9 59.62 24.56 -25.54
N CYS A 10 59.60 23.91 -24.38
CA CYS A 10 60.59 22.95 -23.86
C CYS A 10 59.83 22.08 -22.84
N PHE A 11 59.32 20.88 -23.16
CA PHE A 11 60.04 19.61 -23.36
C PHE A 11 61.04 19.30 -22.23
N ALA A 12 60.55 18.61 -21.20
CA ALA A 12 61.36 17.77 -20.33
C ALA A 12 60.55 16.51 -20.01
N SER A 13 60.89 15.45 -20.72
CA SER A 13 60.30 14.13 -20.64
C SER A 13 60.98 13.27 -19.59
N LEU A 14 60.19 12.37 -18.99
CA LEU A 14 60.53 10.99 -18.63
C LEU A 14 61.62 10.74 -17.57
N LEU A 15 61.18 10.33 -16.37
CA LEU A 15 61.69 9.10 -15.75
C LEU A 15 60.52 8.31 -15.13
N PHE A 16 60.12 7.25 -15.84
CA PHE A 16 59.38 6.12 -15.28
C PHE A 16 60.38 5.23 -14.52
N LEU A 17 60.13 5.00 -13.24
CA LEU A 17 60.50 3.76 -12.57
C LEU A 17 59.23 3.25 -11.88
N GLY A 18 58.70 2.15 -12.43
CA GLY A 18 57.52 1.50 -11.92
C GLY A 18 57.77 0.85 -10.56
N CYS A 19 56.82 1.06 -9.66
CA CYS A 19 56.36 0.01 -8.76
C CYS A 19 54.91 -0.26 -9.18
N ALA A 20 54.74 -1.38 -9.88
CA ALA A 20 53.47 -2.06 -9.99
C ALA A 20 53.22 -2.85 -8.69
N ALA A 21 51.94 -3.07 -8.36
CA ALA A 21 51.35 -3.65 -7.14
C ALA A 21 51.16 -2.60 -6.03
N ASP A 22 49.97 -2.21 -5.61
CA ASP A 22 48.60 -2.67 -5.88
C ASP A 22 47.72 -1.42 -5.91
N LEU A 23 47.20 -1.07 -7.08
CA LEU A 23 46.00 -0.24 -7.16
C LEU A 23 44.84 -1.15 -6.78
N ALA A 24 44.62 -1.32 -5.47
CA ALA A 24 43.31 -1.65 -4.96
C ALA A 24 42.40 -0.48 -5.32
N LYS A 25 41.92 -0.52 -6.56
CA LYS A 25 40.72 0.13 -7.03
C LYS A 25 39.65 -0.33 -6.05
N GLU A 26 39.38 0.48 -5.04
CA GLU A 26 38.13 0.42 -4.30
C GLU A 26 37.04 0.71 -5.33
N GLU A 27 36.62 -0.34 -6.02
CA GLU A 27 35.30 -0.40 -6.58
C GLU A 27 34.38 -0.18 -5.38
N VAL A 28 33.87 1.05 -5.27
CA VAL A 28 32.63 1.31 -4.58
C VAL A 28 31.62 0.39 -5.25
N GLN A 29 31.50 -0.82 -4.71
CA GLN A 29 30.37 -1.68 -4.93
C GLN A 29 29.18 -0.81 -4.56
N GLY A 30 28.46 -0.35 -5.59
CA GLY A 30 27.08 0.06 -5.44
C GLY A 30 26.31 -1.18 -5.00
N GLY A 31 26.45 -1.52 -3.72
CA GLY A 31 25.51 -2.40 -3.06
C GLY A 31 24.18 -1.68 -3.20
N GLU A 32 23.28 -2.28 -3.97
CA GLU A 32 21.86 -1.96 -3.87
C GLU A 32 21.52 -2.01 -2.38
N VAL A 33 21.34 -0.83 -1.78
CA VAL A 33 20.72 -0.74 -0.47
C VAL A 33 19.28 -1.17 -0.71
N SER A 34 19.01 -2.48 -0.62
CA SER A 34 17.65 -2.96 -0.59
C SER A 34 17.06 -2.40 0.70
N VAL A 35 16.25 -1.35 0.57
CA VAL A 35 15.48 -0.84 1.71
C VAL A 35 14.46 -1.92 2.04
N GLU A 36 14.83 -2.81 2.96
CA GLU A 36 13.95 -3.87 3.42
C GLU A 36 12.85 -3.24 4.27
N LEU A 37 11.61 -3.37 3.81
CA LEU A 37 10.45 -2.84 4.52
C LEU A 37 10.24 -3.64 5.81
N ALA A 38 9.93 -2.93 6.89
CA ALA A 38 9.53 -3.54 8.15
C ALA A 38 8.32 -4.45 7.93
N GLN A 39 8.45 -5.71 8.35
CA GLN A 39 7.41 -6.72 8.22
C GLN A 39 6.26 -6.47 9.21
N GLY A 40 5.05 -6.91 8.82
CA GLY A 40 3.84 -6.73 9.62
C GLY A 40 3.12 -5.41 9.34
N LEU A 41 2.28 -4.99 10.29
CA LEU A 41 1.44 -3.81 10.15
C LEU A 41 2.18 -2.56 10.62
N THR A 42 2.09 -1.49 9.85
CA THR A 42 2.60 -0.15 10.17
C THR A 42 1.47 0.85 10.01
N VAL A 43 1.26 1.69 11.03
CA VAL A 43 0.35 2.85 10.91
C VAL A 43 1.05 3.94 10.11
N LEU A 44 0.46 4.34 8.99
CA LEU A 44 1.00 5.41 8.14
C LEU A 44 0.40 6.76 8.50
N ASP A 45 -0.92 6.78 8.72
CA ASP A 45 -1.66 7.97 9.11
C ASP A 45 -2.80 7.56 10.05
N LEU A 46 -3.09 8.43 11.02
CA LEU A 46 -4.23 8.30 11.92
C LEU A 46 -4.71 9.69 12.28
N GLN A 47 -5.96 9.97 11.92
CA GLN A 47 -6.67 11.19 12.26
C GLN A 47 -7.81 10.80 13.20
N PRO A 48 -7.68 11.06 14.51
CA PRO A 48 -8.72 10.76 15.48
C PRO A 48 -10.08 11.30 15.02
N ASP A 49 -11.12 10.50 15.26
CA ASP A 49 -12.50 10.80 14.86
C ASP A 49 -12.75 10.94 13.34
N PHE A 50 -11.78 10.64 12.48
CA PHE A 50 -11.92 10.83 11.05
C PHE A 50 -11.43 9.67 10.21
N SER A 51 -10.16 9.26 10.29
CA SER A 51 -9.63 8.28 9.35
C SER A 51 -8.37 7.59 9.84
N PHE A 52 -8.01 6.50 9.19
CA PHE A 52 -6.66 5.95 9.29
C PHE A 52 -6.22 5.28 7.99
N THR A 53 -4.90 5.21 7.83
CA THR A 53 -4.24 4.44 6.78
C THR A 53 -3.15 3.59 7.39
N VAL A 54 -3.16 2.30 7.07
CA VAL A 54 -2.14 1.36 7.51
C VAL A 54 -1.56 0.60 6.32
N ARG A 55 -0.33 0.15 6.47
CA ARG A 55 0.36 -0.73 5.53
C ARG A 55 0.63 -2.07 6.20
N PHE A 56 0.41 -3.17 5.50
CA PHE A 56 0.80 -4.50 5.95
C PHE A 56 1.78 -5.11 4.95
N VAL A 57 2.94 -5.52 5.45
CA VAL A 57 4.02 -6.11 4.65
C VAL A 57 4.20 -7.58 5.03
N GLN A 58 4.23 -8.48 4.03
CA GLN A 58 4.55 -9.89 4.21
C GLN A 58 5.48 -10.39 3.10
N GLY A 59 6.74 -10.60 3.44
CA GLY A 59 7.80 -10.82 2.46
C GLY A 59 8.01 -9.57 1.61
N GLN A 60 7.83 -9.71 0.30
CA GLN A 60 7.95 -8.62 -0.69
C GLN A 60 6.60 -8.01 -1.08
N ASP A 61 5.51 -8.52 -0.52
CA ASP A 61 4.16 -8.08 -0.86
C ASP A 61 3.66 -7.09 0.19
N VAL A 62 2.89 -6.13 -0.29
CA VAL A 62 2.36 -5.04 0.51
C VAL A 62 0.89 -4.86 0.17
N ILE A 63 0.09 -4.67 1.21
CA ILE A 63 -1.28 -4.15 1.08
C ILE A 63 -1.43 -2.88 1.91
N PHE A 64 -2.33 -2.00 1.48
CA PHE A 64 -2.75 -0.83 2.23
C PHE A 64 -4.21 -1.01 2.63
N MET A 65 -4.55 -0.63 3.87
CA MET A 65 -5.92 -0.59 4.34
C MET A 65 -6.22 0.82 4.81
N GLN A 66 -7.33 1.38 4.32
CA GLN A 66 -7.76 2.73 4.64
C GLN A 66 -9.24 2.72 4.99
N ALA A 67 -9.61 3.51 5.97
CA ALA A 67 -11.01 3.77 6.29
C ALA A 67 -11.20 5.25 6.65
N ILE A 68 -12.32 5.83 6.20
CA ILE A 68 -12.65 7.25 6.31
C ILE A 68 -14.09 7.38 6.82
N ARG A 69 -14.26 8.22 7.83
CA ARG A 69 -15.54 8.64 8.37
C ARG A 69 -16.14 9.77 7.54
N GLY A 70 -17.37 9.57 7.11
CA GLY A 70 -18.20 10.58 6.47
C GLY A 70 -19.14 11.26 7.46
N ARG A 71 -20.35 11.55 7.00
CA ARG A 71 -21.35 12.25 7.80
C ARG A 71 -21.91 11.35 8.90
N GLU A 72 -22.44 11.98 9.94
CA GLU A 72 -23.28 11.29 10.91
C GLU A 72 -24.58 10.83 10.27
N THR A 73 -25.05 9.68 10.71
CA THR A 73 -26.38 9.19 10.39
C THR A 73 -27.44 10.21 10.86
N PRO A 74 -28.50 10.47 10.07
CA PRO A 74 -29.55 11.42 10.43
C PRO A 74 -30.17 11.12 11.80
N ALA A 75 -30.56 12.19 12.51
CA ALA A 75 -31.01 12.14 13.90
C ALA A 75 -32.19 11.16 14.12
N GLU A 76 -33.04 10.98 13.10
CA GLU A 76 -34.18 10.07 13.14
C GLU A 76 -33.77 8.59 13.31
N TYR A 77 -32.55 8.25 12.88
CA TYR A 77 -32.03 6.88 12.91
C TYR A 77 -30.91 6.67 13.93
N GLN A 78 -30.42 7.73 14.61
CA GLN A 78 -29.29 7.60 15.55
C GLN A 78 -29.56 6.69 16.75
N ASN A 79 -30.84 6.52 17.13
CA ASN A 79 -31.23 5.64 18.22
C ASN A 79 -31.51 4.20 17.76
N ASP A 80 -31.47 3.92 16.45
CA ASP A 80 -31.64 2.57 15.92
C ASP A 80 -30.30 1.82 15.98
N PRO A 81 -30.18 0.76 16.81
CA PRO A 81 -28.93 0.02 16.94
C PRO A 81 -28.55 -0.78 15.69
N SER A 82 -29.47 -0.93 14.73
CA SER A 82 -29.21 -1.62 13.46
C SER A 82 -28.57 -0.70 12.41
N VAL A 83 -28.63 0.61 12.61
CA VAL A 83 -28.08 1.60 11.68
C VAL A 83 -26.69 2.02 12.17
N PRO A 84 -25.66 2.03 11.30
CA PRO A 84 -24.35 2.59 11.65
C PRO A 84 -24.49 4.04 12.13
N LYS A 85 -23.61 4.49 13.03
CA LYS A 85 -23.63 5.88 13.51
C LYS A 85 -23.08 6.89 12.49
N TYR A 86 -22.22 6.43 11.61
CA TYR A 86 -21.54 7.24 10.60
C TYR A 86 -21.56 6.51 9.26
N GLU A 87 -21.52 7.29 8.19
CA GLU A 87 -21.05 6.82 6.89
C GLU A 87 -19.58 6.41 7.04
N ILE A 88 -19.23 5.17 6.70
CA ILE A 88 -17.84 4.69 6.75
C ILE A 88 -17.48 4.11 5.39
N ASP A 89 -16.52 4.74 4.75
CA ASP A 89 -15.87 4.21 3.57
C ASP A 89 -14.63 3.42 3.98
N ALA A 90 -14.38 2.30 3.31
CA ALA A 90 -13.22 1.49 3.55
C ALA A 90 -12.70 0.90 2.25
N ARG A 91 -11.38 0.83 2.11
CA ARG A 91 -10.73 0.18 0.97
C ARG A 91 -9.49 -0.60 1.38
N ILE A 92 -9.16 -1.58 0.56
CA ILE A 92 -7.91 -2.31 0.62
C ILE A 92 -7.32 -2.38 -0.78
N THR A 93 -6.06 -1.99 -0.90
CA THR A 93 -5.31 -2.04 -2.15
C THR A 93 -4.02 -2.86 -2.01
N ASP A 94 -3.52 -3.37 -3.13
CA ASP A 94 -2.15 -3.89 -3.22
C ASP A 94 -1.12 -2.76 -3.41
N LYS A 95 0.14 -3.14 -3.59
CA LYS A 95 1.25 -2.17 -3.76
C LYS A 95 1.19 -1.38 -5.07
N GLU A 96 0.50 -1.90 -6.09
CA GLU A 96 0.26 -1.22 -7.37
C GLU A 96 -0.98 -0.32 -7.33
N GLY A 97 -1.75 -0.32 -6.24
CA GLY A 97 -2.99 0.44 -6.10
C GLY A 97 -4.23 -0.30 -6.62
N ARG A 98 -4.13 -1.60 -6.93
CA ARG A 98 -5.28 -2.40 -7.33
C ARG A 98 -6.25 -2.56 -6.17
N MET A 99 -7.51 -2.21 -6.40
CA MET A 99 -8.59 -2.38 -5.42
C MET A 99 -8.91 -3.86 -5.23
N MET A 100 -8.68 -4.36 -4.01
CA MET A 100 -9.10 -5.71 -3.59
C MET A 100 -10.46 -5.70 -2.90
N TYR A 101 -10.74 -4.60 -2.21
CA TYR A 101 -11.97 -4.36 -1.49
C TYR A 101 -12.26 -2.88 -1.49
N VAL A 102 -13.52 -2.53 -1.70
CA VAL A 102 -14.05 -1.19 -1.50
C VAL A 102 -15.44 -1.31 -0.90
N ARG A 103 -15.72 -0.46 0.08
CA ARG A 103 -17.03 -0.25 0.67
C ARG A 103 -17.31 1.24 0.63
N ARG A 104 -18.48 1.57 0.09
CA ARG A 104 -19.08 2.90 0.18
C ARG A 104 -20.14 2.88 1.29
N GLY A 105 -19.98 3.74 2.29
CA GLY A 105 -20.82 3.80 3.47
C GLY A 105 -22.11 4.59 3.28
N GLY A 106 -22.13 5.55 2.35
CA GLY A 106 -23.27 6.37 1.99
C GLY A 106 -23.60 6.31 0.50
N ASP A 107 -24.30 7.35 0.02
CA ASP A 107 -24.68 7.47 -1.39
C ASP A 107 -23.45 7.73 -2.29
N ASP A 108 -22.56 8.61 -1.82
CA ASP A 108 -21.30 9.00 -2.45
C ASP A 108 -20.10 8.57 -1.60
N PHE A 109 -18.92 8.48 -2.22
CA PHE A 109 -17.68 8.33 -1.46
C PHE A 109 -17.37 9.63 -0.70
N VAL A 110 -16.90 9.50 0.53
CA VAL A 110 -16.39 10.59 1.36
C VAL A 110 -15.18 11.24 0.67
N ASP A 111 -14.28 10.39 0.13
CA ASP A 111 -13.22 10.81 -0.76
C ASP A 111 -13.63 10.53 -2.22
N PRO A 112 -14.02 11.56 -2.99
CA PRO A 112 -14.54 11.36 -4.34
C PRO A 112 -13.50 10.79 -5.31
N THR A 113 -12.20 10.86 -4.97
CA THR A 113 -11.13 10.28 -5.82
C THR A 113 -11.19 8.76 -5.88
N TRP A 114 -11.89 8.10 -4.94
CA TRP A 114 -12.00 6.65 -4.91
C TRP A 114 -12.83 6.08 -6.06
N GLU A 115 -13.74 6.87 -6.63
CA GLU A 115 -14.48 6.48 -7.83
C GLU A 115 -13.53 6.35 -9.03
N ASP A 116 -12.66 7.35 -9.22
CA ASP A 116 -11.64 7.34 -10.28
C ASP A 116 -10.60 6.23 -10.05
N ASP A 117 -10.16 6.01 -8.80
CA ASP A 117 -9.23 4.94 -8.45
C ASP A 117 -9.80 3.55 -8.75
N LEU A 118 -11.11 3.35 -8.53
CA LEU A 118 -11.78 2.09 -8.83
C LEU A 118 -11.77 1.80 -10.33
N VAL A 119 -12.07 2.81 -11.16
CA VAL A 119 -12.01 2.70 -12.62
C VAL A 119 -10.57 2.47 -13.08
N PHE A 120 -9.61 3.22 -12.52
CA PHE A 120 -8.20 3.08 -12.87
C PHE A 120 -7.65 1.68 -12.52
N SER A 121 -8.08 1.09 -11.41
CA SER A 121 -7.66 -0.25 -10.97
C SER A 121 -7.93 -1.34 -12.04
N GLU A 122 -8.96 -1.18 -12.87
CA GLU A 122 -9.26 -2.11 -13.96
C GLU A 122 -8.24 -2.04 -15.11
N SER A 123 -7.56 -0.90 -15.25
CA SER A 123 -6.53 -0.68 -16.28
C SER A 123 -5.14 -1.19 -15.90
N LEU A 124 -4.93 -1.55 -14.63
CA LEU A 124 -3.64 -2.01 -14.13
C LEU A 124 -3.25 -3.38 -14.74
N PRO A 125 -1.96 -3.60 -15.06
CA PRO A 125 -1.49 -4.88 -15.59
C PRO A 125 -1.72 -6.02 -14.60
N PRO A 126 -1.90 -7.28 -15.05
CA PRO A 126 -2.21 -8.41 -14.17
C PRO A 126 -1.35 -8.44 -12.90
N ALA A 127 -1.99 -8.69 -11.76
CA ALA A 127 -1.29 -8.72 -10.48
C ALA A 127 -0.16 -9.76 -10.50
N ALA A 128 1.03 -9.36 -10.07
CA ALA A 128 2.17 -10.27 -9.94
C ALA A 128 1.95 -11.30 -8.81
N VAL A 129 1.07 -10.98 -7.87
CA VAL A 129 0.74 -11.78 -6.69
C VAL A 129 -0.61 -12.46 -6.91
N SER A 130 -0.72 -13.72 -6.50
CA SER A 130 -2.00 -14.43 -6.54
C SER A 130 -3.04 -13.77 -5.62
N ASN A 131 -4.30 -13.68 -6.06
CA ASN A 131 -5.41 -13.20 -5.23
C ASN A 131 -5.51 -13.95 -3.89
N ARG A 132 -5.29 -15.28 -3.89
CA ARG A 132 -5.28 -16.09 -2.65
C ARG A 132 -4.36 -15.50 -1.58
N LYS A 133 -3.09 -15.25 -1.96
CA LYS A 133 -2.10 -14.67 -1.04
C LYS A 133 -2.51 -13.29 -0.55
N LEU A 134 -3.04 -12.44 -1.42
CA LEU A 134 -3.49 -11.11 -1.02
C LEU A 134 -4.66 -11.18 -0.01
N PHE A 135 -5.63 -12.05 -0.21
CA PHE A 135 -6.75 -12.25 0.73
C PHE A 135 -6.29 -12.87 2.07
N GLU A 136 -5.28 -13.74 2.05
CA GLU A 136 -4.63 -14.22 3.26
C GLU A 136 -3.92 -13.08 4.02
N MET A 137 -3.24 -12.17 3.30
CA MET A 137 -2.64 -10.98 3.88
C MET A 137 -3.68 -10.06 4.52
N VAL A 138 -4.84 -9.85 3.90
CA VAL A 138 -5.95 -9.08 4.49
C VAL A 138 -6.42 -9.71 5.81
N THR A 139 -6.59 -11.03 5.81
CA THR A 139 -7.00 -11.77 7.01
C THR A 139 -5.95 -11.65 8.11
N ALA A 140 -4.66 -11.68 7.77
CA ALA A 140 -3.57 -11.51 8.72
C ALA A 140 -3.49 -10.08 9.27
N ALA A 141 -3.59 -9.07 8.39
CA ALA A 141 -3.52 -7.67 8.72
C ALA A 141 -4.65 -7.24 9.67
N THR A 142 -5.88 -7.65 9.38
CA THR A 142 -7.06 -7.32 10.20
C THR A 142 -7.04 -7.97 11.59
N LYS A 143 -6.32 -9.10 11.77
CA LYS A 143 -6.13 -9.72 13.09
C LYS A 143 -5.20 -8.92 14.00
N VAL A 144 -4.25 -8.17 13.44
CA VAL A 144 -3.25 -7.42 14.21
C VAL A 144 -3.55 -5.91 14.27
N LEU A 145 -4.52 -5.43 13.48
CA LEU A 145 -4.86 -4.02 13.34
C LEU A 145 -5.09 -3.28 14.67
N ASP A 146 -5.96 -3.81 15.52
CA ASP A 146 -6.30 -3.20 16.82
C ASP A 146 -5.08 -3.05 17.73
N ALA A 147 -4.32 -4.14 17.86
CA ALA A 147 -3.16 -4.19 18.73
C ALA A 147 -2.11 -3.19 18.27
N GLU A 148 -1.93 -3.06 16.95
CA GLU A 148 -0.95 -2.16 16.37
C GLU A 148 -1.37 -0.68 16.44
N LEU A 149 -2.65 -0.37 16.19
CA LEU A 149 -3.19 0.98 16.39
C LEU A 149 -3.10 1.39 17.86
N ALA A 150 -3.49 0.53 18.80
CA ALA A 150 -3.39 0.80 20.22
C ALA A 150 -1.93 0.96 20.68
N ARG A 151 -1.01 0.15 20.15
CA ARG A 151 0.43 0.24 20.45
C ARG A 151 1.05 1.53 19.94
N THR A 152 0.70 1.97 18.74
CA THR A 152 1.35 3.09 18.06
C THR A 152 0.72 4.44 18.42
N ALA A 153 -0.60 4.52 18.55
CA ALA A 153 -1.32 5.76 18.80
C ALA A 153 -1.94 5.87 20.20
N GLY A 154 -1.95 4.77 20.97
CA GLY A 154 -2.61 4.71 22.28
C GLY A 154 -4.07 4.28 22.18
N VAL A 155 -4.61 3.80 23.31
CA VAL A 155 -5.96 3.23 23.41
C VAL A 155 -7.05 4.28 23.11
N GLU A 156 -6.85 5.53 23.51
CA GLU A 156 -7.82 6.61 23.30
C GLU A 156 -7.98 6.96 21.81
N ALA A 157 -6.87 7.15 21.09
CA ALA A 157 -6.89 7.41 19.66
C ALA A 157 -7.41 6.21 18.86
N MET A 158 -7.10 4.97 19.29
CA MET A 158 -7.68 3.77 18.68
C MET A 158 -9.20 3.68 18.94
N ALA A 159 -9.66 4.04 20.14
CA ALA A 159 -11.07 4.03 20.50
C ALA A 159 -11.90 5.00 19.65
N SER A 160 -11.33 6.15 19.28
CA SER A 160 -12.02 7.16 18.46
C SER A 160 -12.24 6.72 17.02
N VAL A 161 -11.53 5.69 16.53
CA VAL A 161 -11.68 5.14 15.17
C VAL A 161 -12.24 3.70 15.15
N LEU A 162 -12.92 3.27 16.21
CA LEU A 162 -13.51 1.92 16.28
C LEU A 162 -14.52 1.61 15.15
N PRO A 163 -15.41 2.53 14.72
CA PRO A 163 -16.29 2.29 13.58
C PRO A 163 -15.54 1.95 12.29
N GLU A 164 -14.45 2.67 12.01
CA GLU A 164 -13.58 2.52 10.84
C GLU A 164 -12.85 1.17 10.89
N ILE A 165 -12.32 0.81 12.07
CA ILE A 165 -11.69 -0.50 12.30
C ILE A 165 -12.72 -1.61 12.06
N GLY A 166 -13.96 -1.43 12.52
CA GLY A 166 -15.06 -2.38 12.31
C GLY A 166 -15.32 -2.65 10.83
N ALA A 167 -15.37 -1.61 10.00
CA ALA A 167 -15.61 -1.74 8.56
C ALA A 167 -14.56 -2.62 7.86
N LEU A 168 -13.28 -2.46 8.18
CA LEU A 168 -12.21 -3.29 7.62
C LEU A 168 -12.18 -4.69 8.22
N ARG A 169 -12.50 -4.84 9.51
CA ARG A 169 -12.51 -6.14 10.18
C ARG A 169 -13.59 -7.07 9.66
N ASP A 170 -14.78 -6.54 9.36
CA ASP A 170 -15.88 -7.34 8.82
C ASP A 170 -15.53 -7.94 7.45
N PHE A 171 -14.82 -7.18 6.60
CA PHE A 171 -14.23 -7.75 5.39
C PHE A 171 -13.14 -8.77 5.70
N GLY A 172 -12.18 -8.46 6.59
CA GLY A 172 -11.12 -9.39 6.96
C GLY A 172 -11.62 -10.75 7.48
N ARG A 173 -12.76 -10.78 8.18
CA ARG A 173 -13.43 -12.00 8.62
C ARG A 173 -14.09 -12.78 7.49
N SER A 174 -14.60 -12.08 6.47
CA SER A 174 -15.33 -12.66 5.33
C SER A 174 -14.45 -12.91 4.10
N ALA A 175 -13.20 -12.42 4.11
CA ALA A 175 -12.24 -12.55 3.02
C ALA A 175 -12.02 -14.00 2.57
N PRO A 176 -11.88 -15.01 3.46
CA PRO A 176 -11.78 -16.41 3.04
C PRO A 176 -12.99 -16.88 2.24
N GLN A 177 -14.21 -16.56 2.69
CA GLN A 177 -15.45 -16.93 2.01
C GLN A 177 -15.60 -16.20 0.67
N ALA A 178 -15.17 -14.92 0.60
CA ALA A 178 -15.16 -14.15 -0.64
C ALA A 178 -14.21 -14.75 -1.68
N LEU A 179 -13.02 -15.21 -1.26
CA LEU A 179 -12.08 -15.91 -2.14
C LEU A 179 -12.68 -17.21 -2.67
N GLU A 180 -13.28 -18.03 -1.81
CA GLU A 180 -13.94 -19.27 -2.25
C GLU A 180 -15.09 -18.99 -3.22
N ALA A 181 -15.86 -17.94 -3.01
CA ALA A 181 -16.92 -17.53 -3.92
C ALA A 181 -16.35 -17.10 -5.28
N SER A 182 -15.24 -16.36 -5.28
CA SER A 182 -14.52 -15.97 -6.50
C SER A 182 -14.01 -17.20 -7.27
N ASP A 183 -13.34 -18.14 -6.59
CA ASP A 183 -12.83 -19.38 -7.19
C ASP A 183 -13.97 -20.18 -7.85
N ARG A 184 -15.14 -20.29 -7.19
CA ARG A 184 -16.32 -20.94 -7.76
C ARG A 184 -16.86 -20.21 -8.98
N ALA A 185 -16.91 -18.88 -8.95
CA ALA A 185 -17.40 -18.08 -10.07
C ALA A 185 -16.48 -18.20 -11.31
N VAL A 186 -15.16 -18.18 -11.11
CA VAL A 186 -14.17 -18.39 -12.17
C VAL A 186 -14.31 -19.79 -12.76
N ALA A 187 -14.39 -20.83 -11.91
CA ALA A 187 -14.56 -22.21 -12.38
C ALA A 187 -15.86 -22.39 -13.19
N ALA A 188 -16.97 -21.79 -12.74
CA ALA A 188 -18.24 -21.81 -13.47
C ALA A 188 -18.14 -21.10 -14.83
N HIS A 189 -17.44 -19.96 -14.89
CA HIS A 189 -17.23 -19.21 -16.12
C HIS A 189 -16.38 -20.02 -17.13
N VAL A 190 -15.25 -20.57 -16.70
CA VAL A 190 -14.38 -21.41 -17.55
C VAL A 190 -15.12 -22.65 -18.06
N ASN A 191 -15.94 -23.29 -17.21
CA ASN A 191 -16.75 -24.44 -17.64
C ASN A 191 -17.84 -24.06 -18.66
N THR A 192 -18.36 -22.84 -18.61
CA THR A 192 -19.44 -22.37 -19.49
C THR A 192 -18.91 -21.93 -20.86
N TYR A 193 -17.76 -21.26 -20.89
CA TYR A 193 -17.25 -20.60 -22.10
C TYR A 193 -15.97 -21.24 -22.67
N GLY A 194 -15.39 -22.23 -21.98
CA GLY A 194 -14.09 -22.81 -22.33
C GLY A 194 -12.93 -21.88 -21.96
N LEU A 195 -11.72 -22.44 -21.89
CA LEU A 195 -10.50 -21.64 -21.84
C LEU A 195 -10.38 -20.90 -23.18
N ILE A 196 -10.44 -19.57 -23.17
CA ILE A 196 -10.04 -18.74 -24.33
C ILE A 196 -8.53 -18.83 -24.50
#